data_AF-A0A4R5VPQ8-F1
#
_entry.id   AF-A0A4R5VPQ8-F1
#
_cell.length_a   1.000
_cell.length_b   1.000
_cell.length_c   1.000
_cell.angle_alpha   90.00
_cell.angle_beta   90.00
_cell.angle_gamma   90.00
#
_symmetry.space_group_name_H-M   'P 1'
#
loop_
_entity.id
_entity.type
_entity.pdbx_description
1 polymer ?
#
loop_
_entity_poly.entity_id
_entity_poly.type
_entity_poly.pdbx_seq_one_letter_code
_entity_poly.pdbx_strand_id
1 'polypeptide(L)'
;MLINQCSGYELEKEKSNTSEDFFNRSEVTFEDEGEEKTLHVLYLRYFDEMFNEFTPYLQDPIFDEVEFKDIVALVCLIKNPGLRHRKRVYINSKHEFAAYFQEIDFNKLPEIFQSLKQNKSYELKSPLAFIMQPKLY
;
A
#
# COMPACT_ATOMS: atom_id res chain seq x y z
N MET A 1 14.55 5.86 -4.04
CA MET A 1 14.08 5.10 -2.86
C MET A 1 14.12 3.63 -3.21
N LEU A 2 14.60 2.78 -2.29
CA LEU A 2 14.67 1.33 -2.51
C LEU A 2 13.60 0.64 -1.64
N ILE A 3 12.60 0.01 -2.24
CA ILE A 3 11.60 -0.76 -1.50
C ILE A 3 12.20 -2.12 -1.15
N ASN A 4 12.13 -2.52 0.11
CA ASN A 4 12.71 -3.76 0.62
C ASN A 4 11.64 -4.78 1.03
N GLN A 5 10.49 -4.31 1.48
CA GLN A 5 9.40 -5.19 1.93
C GLN A 5 8.05 -4.49 1.85
N CYS A 6 7.01 -5.25 1.49
CA CYS A 6 5.62 -4.89 1.61
C CYS A 6 4.89 -6.03 2.33
N SER A 7 4.01 -5.71 3.27
CA SER A 7 3.19 -6.71 3.98
C SER A 7 1.93 -6.07 4.55
N GLY A 8 0.86 -6.85 4.67
CA GLY A 8 -0.36 -6.45 5.34
C GLY A 8 -0.96 -7.57 6.18
N TYR A 9 -1.55 -7.19 7.31
CA TYR A 9 -2.18 -8.14 8.22
C TYR A 9 -3.33 -7.48 8.98
N GLU A 10 -4.29 -8.31 9.38
CA GLU A 10 -5.36 -7.88 10.27
C GLU A 10 -4.78 -7.65 11.67
N LEU A 11 -5.19 -6.57 12.33
CA LEU A 11 -4.81 -6.37 13.73
C LEU A 11 -5.73 -7.18 14.63
N GLU A 12 -5.14 -8.05 15.43
CA GLU A 12 -5.85 -8.79 16.47
C GLU A 12 -5.89 -7.98 17.78
N LYS A 13 -6.86 -8.30 18.63
CA LYS A 13 -7.03 -7.65 19.94
C LYS A 13 -5.81 -7.93 20.83
N GLU A 14 -4.89 -6.97 20.91
CA GLU A 14 -3.83 -7.00 21.92
C GLU A 14 -4.34 -6.56 23.31
N LYS A 15 -5.38 -5.69 23.37
CA LYS A 15 -5.96 -5.18 24.64
C LYS A 15 -7.47 -5.02 24.53
N SER A 16 -8.20 -5.35 25.59
CA SER A 16 -9.68 -5.37 25.61
C SER A 16 -10.39 -4.03 25.34
N ASN A 17 -9.67 -2.91 25.25
CA ASN A 17 -10.25 -1.57 25.23
C ASN A 17 -9.78 -0.70 24.04
N THR A 18 -9.13 -1.27 23.02
CA THR A 18 -8.67 -0.49 21.85
C THR A 18 -9.46 -0.86 20.61
N SER A 19 -9.89 0.16 19.86
CA SER A 19 -10.60 0.02 18.58
C SER A 19 -9.69 -0.44 17.43
N GLU A 20 -8.47 -0.91 17.73
CA GLU A 20 -7.49 -1.34 16.74
C GLU A 20 -7.87 -2.68 16.10
N ASP A 21 -8.77 -3.44 16.73
CA ASP A 21 -9.37 -4.67 16.19
C ASP A 21 -10.21 -4.43 14.93
N PHE A 22 -10.67 -3.21 14.70
CA PHE A 22 -11.37 -2.84 13.46
C PHE A 22 -10.43 -2.42 12.33
N PHE A 23 -9.11 -2.51 12.53
CA PHE A 23 -8.11 -2.06 11.57
C PHE A 23 -7.33 -3.21 10.96
N ASN A 24 -6.95 -2.99 9.70
CA ASN A 24 -5.85 -3.66 9.06
C ASN A 24 -4.62 -2.78 9.15
N ARG A 25 -3.45 -3.41 9.17
CA ARG A 25 -2.17 -2.72 9.04
C ARG A 25 -1.50 -3.19 7.77
N SER A 26 -1.21 -2.25 6.89
CA SER A 26 -0.29 -2.43 5.77
C SER A 26 1.01 -1.71 6.09
N GLU A 27 2.14 -2.24 5.65
CA GLU A 27 3.44 -1.65 5.85
C GLU A 27 4.33 -1.78 4.62
N VAL A 28 5.14 -0.75 4.40
CA VAL A 28 6.19 -0.73 3.39
C VAL A 28 7.48 -0.29 4.04
N THR A 29 8.51 -1.13 3.92
CA THR A 29 9.87 -0.82 4.38
C THR A 29 10.72 -0.45 3.17
N PHE A 30 11.44 0.65 3.29
CA PHE A 30 12.24 1.22 2.21
C PHE A 30 13.47 1.95 2.74
N GLU A 31 14.49 2.06 1.90
CA GLU A 31 15.66 2.92 2.13
C GLU A 31 15.47 4.27 1.41
N ASP A 32 15.62 5.35 2.16
CA ASP A 32 15.58 6.73 1.64
C ASP A 32 16.70 7.54 2.31
N GLU A 33 17.61 8.09 1.49
CA GLU A 33 18.80 8.85 1.93
C GLU A 33 19.77 8.03 2.81
N GLY A 34 19.88 6.72 2.58
CA GLY A 34 20.75 5.81 3.33
C GLY A 34 20.19 5.36 4.68
N GLU A 35 18.94 5.73 4.99
CA GLU A 35 18.23 5.30 6.19
C GLU A 35 17.09 4.35 5.84
N GLU A 36 17.01 3.22 6.54
CA GLU A 36 15.86 2.32 6.47
C GLU A 36 14.69 2.89 7.28
N LYS A 37 13.52 2.95 6.64
CA LYS A 37 12.28 3.50 7.19
C LYS A 37 11.13 2.55 6.89
N THR A 38 10.17 2.50 7.81
CA THR A 38 8.92 1.76 7.62
C THR A 38 7.75 2.71 7.78
N LEU A 39 6.89 2.75 6.76
CA LEU A 39 5.60 3.43 6.81
C LEU A 39 4.54 2.38 7.16
N HIS A 40 3.80 2.62 8.25
CA HIS A 40 2.62 1.83 8.62
C HIS A 40 1.34 2.59 8.24
N VAL A 41 0.47 1.97 7.45
CA VAL A 41 -0.86 2.47 7.13
C VAL A 41 -1.89 1.62 7.87
N LEU A 42 -2.59 2.23 8.83
CA LEU A 42 -3.73 1.61 9.50
C LEU A 42 -5.00 2.10 8.82
N TYR A 43 -5.84 1.18 8.36
CA TYR A 43 -7.12 1.50 7.75
C TYR A 43 -8.22 0.54 8.19
N LEU A 44 -9.48 0.93 8.05
CA LEU A 44 -10.60 0.12 8.53
C LEU A 44 -10.71 -1.20 7.76
N ARG A 45 -10.85 -2.32 8.47
CA ARG A 45 -10.90 -3.67 7.91
C ARG A 45 -11.99 -3.84 6.87
N TYR A 46 -13.16 -3.20 7.07
CA TYR A 46 -14.26 -3.30 6.10
C TYR A 46 -13.92 -2.73 4.71
N PHE A 47 -12.83 -1.95 4.56
CA PHE A 47 -12.37 -1.53 3.24
C PHE A 47 -11.90 -2.72 2.38
N ASP A 48 -11.39 -3.80 2.98
CA ASP A 48 -11.03 -5.02 2.25
C ASP A 48 -12.26 -5.69 1.62
N GLU A 49 -13.42 -5.60 2.26
CA GLU A 49 -14.67 -6.19 1.72
C GLU A 49 -15.15 -5.49 0.44
N MET A 50 -14.64 -4.29 0.17
CA MET A 50 -15.01 -3.43 -0.96
C MET A 50 -13.80 -2.97 -1.76
N PHE A 51 -12.69 -3.72 -1.72
CA PHE A 51 -11.44 -3.36 -2.42
C PHE A 51 -11.61 -3.19 -3.93
N ASN A 52 -12.60 -3.88 -4.52
CA ASN A 52 -13.00 -3.76 -5.92
C ASN A 52 -13.64 -2.40 -6.26
N GLU A 53 -14.06 -1.61 -5.26
CA GLU A 53 -14.47 -0.22 -5.48
C GLU A 53 -13.28 0.72 -5.67
N PHE A 54 -12.08 0.32 -5.21
CA PHE A 54 -10.86 1.15 -5.27
C PHE A 54 -9.86 0.64 -6.32
N THR A 55 -9.95 -0.64 -6.69
CA THR A 55 -8.98 -1.33 -7.55
C THR A 55 -9.69 -2.11 -8.66
N PRO A 56 -8.99 -2.45 -9.75
CA PRO A 56 -9.56 -3.29 -10.82
C PRO A 56 -9.61 -4.78 -10.47
N TYR A 57 -9.15 -5.18 -9.28
CA TYR A 57 -9.09 -6.57 -8.87
C TYR A 57 -10.47 -7.10 -8.46
N LEU A 58 -10.72 -8.37 -8.76
CA LEU A 58 -12.01 -9.03 -8.52
C LEU A 58 -11.94 -10.15 -7.48
N GLN A 59 -10.74 -10.50 -7.05
CA GLN A 59 -10.47 -11.55 -6.07
C GLN A 59 -9.28 -11.16 -5.20
N ASP A 60 -9.19 -11.79 -4.04
CA ASP A 60 -8.06 -11.69 -3.12
C ASP A 60 -7.59 -13.12 -2.77
N PRO A 61 -6.32 -13.51 -2.96
CA PRO A 61 -5.16 -12.72 -3.39
C PRO A 61 -5.33 -12.04 -4.76
N ILE A 62 -4.83 -10.80 -4.86
CA ILE A 62 -4.96 -9.95 -6.05
C ILE A 62 -3.99 -10.32 -7.18
N PHE A 63 -2.83 -10.90 -6.85
CA PHE A 63 -1.90 -11.54 -7.80
C PHE A 63 -0.83 -12.34 -7.03
N ASP A 64 -0.36 -13.49 -7.54
CA ASP A 64 0.81 -14.24 -7.02
C ASP A 64 0.95 -14.31 -5.47
N GLU A 65 -0.12 -14.72 -4.77
CA GLU A 65 -0.19 -14.82 -3.28
C GLU A 65 -0.17 -13.48 -2.53
N VAL A 66 -0.08 -12.36 -3.24
CA VAL A 66 -0.16 -11.00 -2.69
C VAL A 66 -1.62 -10.65 -2.45
N GLU A 67 -1.94 -10.30 -1.20
CA GLU A 67 -3.28 -9.89 -0.79
C GLU A 67 -3.46 -8.38 -0.95
N PHE A 68 -4.71 -7.90 -1.01
CA PHE A 68 -5.01 -6.48 -1.14
C PHE A 68 -4.32 -5.63 -0.07
N LYS A 69 -4.33 -6.11 1.18
CA LYS A 69 -3.68 -5.42 2.31
C LYS A 69 -2.16 -5.29 2.16
N ASP A 70 -1.50 -6.13 1.36
CA ASP A 70 -0.06 -6.03 1.12
C ASP A 70 0.31 -4.83 0.26
N ILE A 71 -0.59 -4.36 -0.60
CA ILE A 71 -0.31 -3.24 -1.53
C ILE A 71 -0.67 -1.86 -0.97
N VAL A 72 -1.50 -1.78 0.07
CA VAL A 72 -2.10 -0.52 0.53
C VAL A 72 -1.04 0.52 0.89
N ALA A 73 -0.06 0.18 1.73
CA ALA A 73 0.98 1.12 2.17
C ALA A 73 1.88 1.58 1.01
N LEU A 74 2.19 0.66 0.08
CA LEU A 74 2.94 0.98 -1.14
C LEU A 74 2.17 1.98 -2.01
N VAL A 75 0.88 1.74 -2.26
CA VAL A 75 0.02 2.64 -3.04
C VAL A 75 -0.08 4.01 -2.37
N CYS A 76 -0.26 4.05 -1.04
CA CYS A 76 -0.27 5.31 -0.30
C CYS A 76 1.03 6.10 -0.47
N LEU A 77 2.18 5.42 -0.37
CA LEU A 77 3.50 6.01 -0.54
C LEU A 77 3.74 6.51 -1.97
N ILE A 78 3.29 5.77 -2.98
CA ILE A 78 3.38 6.16 -4.40
C ILE A 78 2.54 7.42 -4.65
N LYS A 79 1.27 7.42 -4.23
CA LYS A 79 0.34 8.53 -4.48
C LYS A 79 0.75 9.78 -3.70
N ASN A 80 1.28 9.61 -2.49
CA ASN A 80 1.77 10.70 -1.66
C ASN A 80 3.20 10.43 -1.17
N PRO A 81 4.23 10.78 -1.98
CA PRO A 81 5.63 10.57 -1.62
C PRO A 81 6.06 11.29 -0.34
N GLY A 82 5.32 12.31 0.12
CA GLY A 82 5.56 12.97 1.40
C GLY A 82 5.39 12.05 2.62
N LEU A 83 4.70 10.92 2.45
CA LEU A 83 4.56 9.90 3.49
C LEU A 83 5.88 9.20 3.84
N ARG A 84 6.93 9.32 3.03
CA ARG A 84 8.27 8.79 3.34
C ARG A 84 8.87 9.35 4.64
N HIS A 85 8.38 10.51 5.10
CA HIS A 85 8.78 11.15 6.35
C HIS A 85 7.86 10.83 7.53
N ARG A 86 6.85 9.96 7.35
CA ARG A 86 5.88 9.56 8.36
C ARG A 86 6.13 8.11 8.76
N LYS A 87 6.10 7.84 10.07
CA LYS A 87 6.11 6.46 10.57
C LYS A 87 4.75 5.78 10.43
N ARG A 88 3.66 6.55 10.59
CA ARG A 88 2.30 6.00 10.63
C ARG A 88 1.28 6.94 9.99
N VAL A 89 0.33 6.37 9.28
CA VAL A 89 -0.86 7.02 8.72
C VAL A 89 -2.08 6.23 9.19
N TYR A 90 -3.17 6.94 9.49
CA TYR A 90 -4.42 6.35 9.93
C TYR A 90 -5.54 6.85 9.02
N ILE A 91 -6.24 5.92 8.38
CA ILE A 91 -7.28 6.21 7.39
C ILE A 91 -8.59 5.58 7.87
N ASN A 92 -9.52 6.40 8.31
CA ASN A 92 -10.84 5.97 8.75
C ASN A 92 -11.97 6.43 7.81
N SER A 93 -11.63 7.14 6.75
CA SER A 93 -12.57 7.63 5.76
C SER A 93 -12.45 6.86 4.46
N LYS A 94 -13.57 6.31 3.98
CA LYS A 94 -13.63 5.63 2.67
C LYS A 94 -13.20 6.56 1.53
N HIS A 95 -13.57 7.84 1.61
CA HIS A 95 -13.21 8.83 0.60
C HIS A 95 -11.70 9.09 0.56
N GLU A 96 -11.07 9.24 1.74
CA GLU A 96 -9.62 9.39 1.85
C GLU A 96 -8.90 8.14 1.33
N PHE A 97 -9.37 6.95 1.73
CA PHE A 97 -8.82 5.69 1.27
C PHE A 97 -8.88 5.56 -0.26
N ALA A 98 -10.05 5.80 -0.86
CA ALA A 98 -10.25 5.74 -2.30
C ALA A 98 -9.34 6.71 -3.06
N ALA A 99 -9.08 7.91 -2.52
CA ALA A 99 -8.22 8.91 -3.15
C ALA A 99 -6.78 8.43 -3.37
N TYR A 100 -6.27 7.52 -2.52
CA TYR A 100 -4.94 6.93 -2.70
C TYR A 100 -4.84 6.04 -3.95
N PHE A 101 -5.92 5.38 -4.31
CA PHE A 101 -5.97 4.42 -5.42
C PHE A 101 -6.32 5.06 -6.77
N GLN A 102 -6.80 6.30 -6.77
CA GLN A 102 -7.13 7.01 -8.00
C GLN A 102 -5.91 7.16 -8.90
N GLU A 103 -6.09 6.84 -10.19
CA GLU A 103 -5.07 6.98 -11.24
C GLU A 103 -3.81 6.13 -11.02
N ILE A 104 -3.84 5.14 -10.13
CA ILE A 104 -2.73 4.19 -9.99
C ILE A 104 -2.74 3.23 -11.18
N ASP A 105 -1.58 3.02 -11.79
CA ASP A 105 -1.38 1.99 -12.81
C ASP A 105 -1.13 0.63 -12.15
N PHE A 106 -2.22 -0.07 -11.83
CA PHE A 106 -2.19 -1.36 -11.14
C PHE A 106 -1.43 -2.44 -11.91
N ASN A 107 -1.30 -2.34 -13.24
CA ASN A 107 -0.56 -3.31 -14.05
C ASN A 107 0.94 -3.34 -13.72
N LYS A 108 1.45 -2.28 -13.09
CA LYS A 108 2.86 -2.18 -12.70
C LYS A 108 3.13 -2.69 -11.30
N LEU A 109 2.11 -2.84 -10.44
CA LEU A 109 2.34 -3.32 -9.07
C LEU A 109 2.94 -4.73 -9.02
N PRO A 110 2.51 -5.71 -9.84
CA PRO A 110 3.09 -7.06 -9.82
C PRO A 110 4.61 -7.09 -10.02
N GLU A 111 5.16 -6.19 -10.83
CA GLU A 111 6.61 -6.14 -11.10
C GLU A 111 7.42 -5.81 -9.83
N ILE A 112 6.86 -4.98 -8.94
CA ILE A 112 7.49 -4.64 -7.66
C ILE A 112 7.57 -5.90 -6.80
N PHE A 113 6.45 -6.60 -6.61
CA PHE A 113 6.37 -7.79 -5.77
C PHE A 113 7.19 -8.96 -6.33
N GLN A 114 7.22 -9.11 -7.65
CA GLN A 114 8.10 -10.07 -8.31
C GLN A 114 9.57 -9.79 -8.00
N SER A 115 9.99 -8.51 -8.08
CA SER A 115 11.36 -8.12 -7.72
C SER A 115 11.64 -8.29 -6.23
N LEU A 116 10.68 -8.01 -5.34
CA LEU A 116 10.85 -8.27 -3.91
C LEU A 116 11.06 -9.77 -3.62
N LYS A 117 10.32 -10.66 -4.31
CA LYS A 117 10.48 -12.11 -4.16
C LYS A 117 11.83 -12.63 -4.69
N GLN A 118 12.31 -12.08 -5.80
CA GLN A 118 13.52 -12.56 -6.48
C GLN A 118 14.82 -11.87 -6.01
N ASN A 119 14.77 -10.55 -5.88
CA ASN A 119 15.93 -9.67 -5.65
C ASN A 119 15.97 -9.08 -4.24
N LYS A 120 14.93 -9.31 -3.42
CA LYS A 120 14.74 -8.73 -2.08
C LYS A 120 14.60 -7.20 -2.05
N SER A 121 14.51 -6.56 -3.20
CA SER A 121 14.33 -5.12 -3.30
C SER A 121 13.77 -4.70 -4.66
N TYR A 122 13.27 -3.46 -4.73
CA TYR A 122 12.85 -2.80 -5.95
C TYR A 122 13.23 -1.31 -5.91
N GLU A 123 13.92 -0.82 -6.94
CA GLU A 123 14.32 0.59 -7.03
C GLU A 123 13.16 1.45 -7.55
N LEU A 124 12.47 2.15 -6.64
CA LEU A 124 11.45 3.12 -7.03
C LEU A 124 12.10 4.44 -7.47
N LYS A 125 12.36 4.55 -8.78
CA LYS A 125 12.99 5.72 -9.40
C LYS A 125 12.08 6.95 -9.41
N SER A 126 10.80 6.76 -9.73
CA SER A 126 9.82 7.84 -9.76
C SER A 126 8.42 7.32 -9.44
N PRO A 127 7.75 7.84 -8.39
CA PRO A 127 6.36 7.52 -8.11
C PRO A 127 5.42 7.85 -9.29
N LEU A 128 5.76 8.88 -10.08
CA LEU A 128 4.98 9.26 -11.26
C LEU A 128 4.95 8.17 -12.34
N ALA A 129 5.91 7.25 -12.36
CA ALA A 129 5.88 6.10 -13.26
C ALA A 129 4.68 5.17 -13.00
N PHE A 130 4.08 5.25 -11.82
CA PHE A 130 2.93 4.45 -11.39
C PHE A 130 1.60 5.21 -11.43
N ILE A 131 1.62 6.46 -11.91
CA ILE A 131 0.41 7.26 -12.10
C ILE A 131 0.02 7.21 -13.58
N MET A 132 -1.21 6.82 -13.85
CA MET A 132 -1.81 6.87 -15.18
C MET A 132 -1.79 8.32 -15.67
N GLN A 133 -1.14 8.56 -16.80
CA GLN A 133 -1.15 9.89 -17.40
C GLN A 133 -2.51 10.15 -18.05
N PRO A 134 -3.05 11.39 -17.94
CA PRO A 134 -4.22 11.78 -18.71
C PRO A 134 -3.90 11.59 -20.20
N LYS A 135 -4.73 10.83 -20.91
CA LYS A 135 -4.68 10.85 -22.38
C LYS A 135 -5.16 12.22 -22.82
N LEU A 136 -4.23 13.08 -23.25
CA LEU A 136 -4.55 14.29 -23.98
C LEU A 136 -5.21 13.86 -25.30
N TYR A 137 -6.53 14.05 -25.41
CA TYR A 137 -7.28 13.91 -26.65
C TYR A 137 -7.51 15.28 -27.28
#